data_AF-A0A7C0VLX1-F1
#
_entry.id   AF-A0A7C0VLX1-F1
#
_cell.length_a   1.000
_cell.length_b   1.000
_cell.length_c   1.000
_cell.angle_alpha   90.00
_cell.angle_beta   90.00
_cell.angle_gamma   90.00
#
_symmetry.space_group_name_H-M   'P 1'
#
loop_
_entity.id
_entity.type
_entity.pdbx_description
1 polymer ?
#
loop_
_entity_poly.entity_id
_entity_poly.type
_entity_poly.pdbx_seq_one_letter_code
_entity_poly.pdbx_strand_id
1 'polypeptide(L)'
;NKSHATAYATIAYQTAYLKAHFPVEFMAALLTSEKNDTERISKLIGECKKMGIEVLPPDINESFRNFSVIPKKKKIRFGLLAIKNVGQNVVESIIREREERGPFRSISDFVSRIDGDVLNKKSLESLIKAGVLDSLGERNRLLASVEKILITNREIRRLEKNGQKNLFGRSFHSACNFKLEDAKPISLQEKLIWEKELLGLYVSAHPLENFKNILKNKVLPIKEISERLWGQRIKIGGIISGIKKIITRNGKPMLFVKVEDLEDKIEVVVFPNIIEQNPTAFQENKIVMITGRVDQKDQVPKIICDSIEEIIEEKKQCNR
;
A
#
# COMPACT_ATOMS: atom_id res chain seq x y z
N ASN A 1 7.47 -40.49 -10.44
CA ASN A 1 6.33 -41.23 -11.00
C ASN A 1 5.68 -40.40 -12.11
N LYS A 2 5.55 -40.92 -13.34
CA LYS A 2 5.18 -40.14 -14.54
C LYS A 2 3.76 -39.57 -14.45
N SER A 3 2.81 -40.33 -13.89
CA SER A 3 1.43 -39.90 -13.68
C SER A 3 1.33 -38.64 -12.81
N HIS A 4 2.08 -38.59 -11.71
CA HIS A 4 2.14 -37.43 -10.83
C HIS A 4 2.74 -36.21 -11.56
N ALA A 5 3.84 -36.38 -12.30
CA ALA A 5 4.45 -35.30 -13.06
C ALA A 5 3.51 -34.72 -14.13
N THR A 6 2.79 -35.57 -14.87
CA THR A 6 1.82 -35.14 -15.88
C THR A 6 0.68 -34.32 -15.27
N ALA A 7 0.16 -34.69 -14.09
CA ALA A 7 -0.90 -33.96 -13.42
C ALA A 7 -0.50 -32.51 -13.05
N TYR A 8 0.69 -32.32 -12.48
CA TYR A 8 1.20 -30.97 -12.17
C TYR A 8 1.55 -30.17 -13.44
N ALA A 9 2.06 -30.83 -14.48
CA ALA A 9 2.35 -30.19 -15.75
C ALA A 9 1.07 -29.63 -16.41
N THR A 10 -0.06 -30.32 -16.31
CA THR A 10 -1.35 -29.82 -16.80
C THR A 10 -1.77 -28.53 -16.10
N ILE A 11 -1.64 -28.46 -14.76
CA ILE A 11 -1.97 -27.24 -13.99
C ILE A 11 -1.02 -26.10 -14.36
N ALA A 12 0.28 -26.38 -14.50
CA ALA A 12 1.27 -25.39 -14.94
C ALA A 12 0.94 -24.84 -16.34
N TYR A 13 0.56 -25.72 -17.28
CA TYR A 13 0.14 -25.30 -18.61
C TYR A 13 -1.13 -24.45 -18.57
N GLN A 14 -2.14 -24.84 -17.80
CA GLN A 14 -3.39 -24.09 -17.67
C GLN A 14 -3.16 -22.69 -17.07
N THR A 15 -2.35 -22.60 -16.01
CA THR A 15 -2.00 -21.30 -15.40
C THR A 15 -1.19 -20.42 -16.36
N ALA A 16 -0.24 -20.99 -17.10
CA ALA A 16 0.51 -20.27 -18.13
C ALA A 16 -0.41 -19.77 -19.26
N TYR A 17 -1.34 -20.61 -19.73
CA TYR A 17 -2.33 -20.25 -20.74
C TYR A 17 -3.21 -19.09 -20.28
N LEU A 18 -3.77 -19.16 -19.06
CA LEU A 18 -4.59 -18.08 -18.51
C LEU A 18 -3.80 -16.79 -18.35
N LYS A 19 -2.55 -16.86 -17.88
CA LYS A 19 -1.68 -15.68 -17.77
C LYS A 19 -1.35 -15.06 -19.13
N ALA A 20 -1.19 -15.87 -20.18
CA ALA A 20 -0.88 -15.39 -21.52
C ALA A 20 -2.09 -14.75 -22.22
N HIS A 21 -3.28 -15.34 -22.07
CA HIS A 21 -4.48 -14.92 -22.81
C HIS A 21 -5.44 -14.01 -22.02
N PHE A 22 -5.46 -14.14 -20.70
CA PHE A 22 -6.31 -13.36 -19.79
C PHE A 22 -5.49 -12.76 -18.63
N PRO A 23 -4.44 -11.97 -18.94
CA PRO A 23 -3.46 -11.53 -17.94
C PRO A 23 -4.08 -10.68 -16.82
N VAL A 24 -5.09 -9.85 -17.12
CA VAL A 24 -5.67 -8.93 -16.12
C VAL A 24 -6.54 -9.71 -15.12
N GLU A 25 -7.38 -10.61 -15.63
CA GLU A 25 -8.24 -11.50 -14.84
C GLU A 25 -7.40 -12.49 -14.03
N PHE A 26 -6.37 -13.08 -14.65
CA PHE A 26 -5.44 -13.97 -13.97
C PHE A 26 -4.74 -13.27 -12.81
N MET A 27 -4.21 -12.06 -13.02
CA MET A 27 -3.56 -11.31 -11.95
C MET A 27 -4.55 -10.89 -10.87
N ALA A 28 -5.79 -10.51 -11.21
CA ALA A 28 -6.83 -10.21 -10.22
C ALA A 28 -7.20 -11.43 -9.35
N ALA A 29 -7.29 -12.61 -9.97
CA ALA A 29 -7.53 -13.87 -9.27
C ALA A 29 -6.35 -14.24 -8.35
N LEU A 30 -5.12 -14.07 -8.82
CA LEU A 30 -3.90 -14.34 -8.05
C LEU A 30 -3.73 -13.37 -6.87
N LEU A 31 -4.03 -12.09 -7.05
CA LEU A 31 -4.08 -11.11 -5.96
C LEU A 31 -5.14 -11.49 -4.92
N THR A 32 -6.27 -12.03 -5.38
CA THR A 32 -7.36 -12.47 -4.50
C THR A 32 -6.99 -13.71 -3.69
N SER A 33 -6.28 -14.68 -4.26
CA SER A 33 -5.84 -15.88 -3.52
C SER A 33 -4.83 -15.54 -2.43
N GLU A 34 -4.05 -14.48 -2.62
CA GLU A 34 -3.00 -14.04 -1.69
C GLU A 34 -3.44 -12.87 -0.78
N LYS A 35 -4.75 -12.57 -0.72
CA LYS A 35 -5.30 -11.38 -0.03
C LYS A 35 -4.93 -11.24 1.45
N ASN A 36 -4.53 -12.35 2.09
CA ASN A 36 -4.15 -12.38 3.51
C ASN A 36 -2.65 -12.12 3.74
N ASP A 37 -1.83 -12.10 2.68
CA ASP A 37 -0.40 -11.84 2.75
C ASP A 37 -0.06 -10.51 2.05
N THR A 38 0.07 -9.45 2.84
CA THR A 38 0.39 -8.11 2.32
C THR A 38 1.75 -8.03 1.63
N GLU A 39 2.73 -8.87 2.02
CA GLU A 39 4.03 -8.90 1.37
C GLU A 39 3.91 -9.53 -0.02
N ARG A 40 3.13 -10.61 -0.13
CA ARG A 40 2.85 -11.27 -1.40
C ARG A 40 2.04 -10.38 -2.34
N ILE A 41 1.00 -9.69 -1.84
CA ILE A 41 0.23 -8.70 -2.61
C ILE A 41 1.15 -7.61 -3.17
N SER A 42 2.05 -7.06 -2.36
CA SER A 42 3.00 -6.03 -2.79
C SER A 42 3.88 -6.52 -3.96
N LYS A 43 4.38 -7.76 -3.88
CA LYS A 43 5.16 -8.38 -4.96
C LYS A 43 4.32 -8.55 -6.24
N LEU A 44 3.09 -9.04 -6.13
CA LEU A 44 2.19 -9.25 -7.26
C LEU A 44 1.75 -7.93 -7.93
N ILE A 45 1.54 -6.87 -7.15
CA ILE A 45 1.26 -5.54 -7.71
C ILE A 45 2.48 -5.01 -8.47
N GLY A 46 3.70 -5.23 -7.95
CA GLY A 46 4.93 -4.92 -8.68
C GLY A 46 5.03 -5.68 -10.01
N GLU A 47 4.59 -6.93 -10.05
CA GLU A 47 4.50 -7.72 -11.30
C GLU A 47 3.42 -7.17 -12.24
N CYS A 48 2.24 -6.80 -11.73
CA CYS A 48 1.19 -6.13 -12.51
C CYS A 48 1.74 -4.88 -13.20
N LYS A 49 2.49 -4.04 -12.46
CA LYS A 49 3.12 -2.83 -13.00
C LYS A 49 4.09 -3.16 -14.14
N LYS A 50 4.91 -4.20 -14.01
CA LYS A 50 5.81 -4.68 -15.08
C LYS A 50 5.06 -5.21 -16.30
N MET A 51 3.87 -5.79 -16.09
CA MET A 51 2.97 -6.24 -17.16
C MET A 51 2.13 -5.10 -17.78
N GLY A 52 2.29 -3.85 -17.31
CA GLY A 52 1.48 -2.71 -17.74
C GLY A 52 0.02 -2.77 -17.26
N ILE A 53 -0.24 -3.51 -16.18
CA ILE A 53 -1.55 -3.61 -15.53
C ILE A 53 -1.52 -2.70 -14.30
N GLU A 54 -2.39 -1.70 -14.30
CA GLU A 54 -2.47 -0.74 -13.19
C GLU A 54 -3.39 -1.27 -12.09
N VAL A 55 -2.93 -1.26 -10.84
CA VAL A 55 -3.76 -1.61 -9.68
C VAL A 55 -4.14 -0.32 -8.95
N LEU A 56 -5.41 0.04 -9.03
CA LEU A 56 -5.95 1.27 -8.46
C LEU A 56 -6.22 1.12 -6.95
N PRO A 57 -6.14 2.22 -6.18
CA PRO A 57 -6.54 2.28 -4.77
C PRO A 57 -7.90 1.64 -4.50
N PRO A 58 -8.16 1.17 -3.27
CA PRO A 58 -9.52 0.87 -2.88
C PRO A 58 -10.36 2.16 -2.84
N ASP A 59 -11.63 2.07 -3.23
CA ASP A 59 -12.59 3.18 -3.18
C ASP A 59 -13.97 2.64 -2.78
N ILE A 60 -14.68 3.38 -1.92
CA ILE A 60 -15.97 2.93 -1.38
C ILE A 60 -17.04 2.68 -2.46
N ASN A 61 -17.00 3.44 -3.56
CA ASN A 61 -17.98 3.42 -4.63
C ASN A 61 -17.60 2.47 -5.78
N GLU A 62 -16.34 2.07 -5.89
CA GLU A 62 -15.88 1.19 -6.98
C GLU A 62 -15.37 -0.18 -6.53
N SER A 63 -14.81 -0.31 -5.32
CA SER A 63 -14.20 -1.58 -4.88
C SER A 63 -15.24 -2.65 -4.55
N PHE A 64 -14.90 -3.90 -4.83
CA PHE A 64 -15.66 -5.09 -4.42
C PHE A 64 -14.93 -5.82 -3.29
N ARG A 65 -15.47 -6.99 -2.88
CA ARG A 65 -14.86 -7.77 -1.78
C ARG A 65 -13.43 -8.19 -2.09
N ASN A 66 -13.20 -8.62 -3.33
CA ASN A 66 -11.93 -9.12 -3.84
C ASN A 66 -11.38 -8.16 -4.89
N PHE A 67 -10.14 -8.38 -5.32
CA PHE A 67 -9.60 -7.65 -6.47
C PHE A 67 -10.49 -7.88 -7.69
N SER A 68 -10.81 -6.81 -8.39
CA SER A 68 -11.78 -6.84 -9.50
C SER A 68 -11.22 -6.15 -10.72
N VAL A 69 -11.52 -6.69 -11.90
CA VAL A 69 -11.11 -6.10 -13.17
C VAL A 69 -12.10 -4.98 -13.51
N ILE A 70 -11.58 -3.81 -13.88
CA ILE A 70 -12.42 -2.73 -14.38
C ILE A 70 -12.74 -3.03 -15.85
N PRO A 71 -14.03 -3.19 -16.23
CA PRO A 71 -14.41 -3.59 -17.57
C PRO A 71 -13.79 -2.68 -18.64
N LYS A 72 -13.28 -3.29 -19.72
CA LYS A 72 -12.68 -2.59 -20.87
C LYS A 72 -11.46 -1.72 -20.54
N LYS A 73 -10.87 -1.87 -19.35
CA LYS A 73 -9.64 -1.18 -18.94
C LYS A 73 -8.61 -2.22 -18.49
N LYS A 74 -7.33 -2.00 -18.77
CA LYS A 74 -6.22 -2.80 -18.23
C LYS A 74 -5.92 -2.40 -16.78
N LYS A 75 -6.97 -2.39 -15.94
CA LYS A 75 -6.89 -1.93 -14.56
C LYS A 75 -7.60 -2.90 -13.61
N ILE A 76 -6.99 -3.09 -12.46
CA ILE A 76 -7.54 -3.87 -11.35
C ILE A 76 -7.88 -2.88 -10.23
N ARG A 77 -9.04 -3.00 -9.62
CA ARG A 77 -9.43 -2.25 -8.42
C ARG A 77 -9.13 -3.09 -7.18
N PHE A 78 -8.50 -2.46 -6.18
CA PHE A 78 -8.15 -3.13 -4.91
C PHE A 78 -9.40 -3.66 -4.19
N GLY A 79 -9.30 -4.89 -3.67
CA GLY A 79 -10.40 -5.53 -2.94
C GLY A 79 -10.47 -5.09 -1.48
N LEU A 80 -11.67 -4.82 -0.96
CA LEU A 80 -11.85 -4.33 0.41
C LEU A 80 -11.42 -5.36 1.47
N LEU A 81 -11.53 -6.66 1.20
CA LEU A 81 -11.08 -7.72 2.12
C LEU A 81 -9.56 -7.86 2.21
N ALA A 82 -8.81 -7.27 1.28
CA ALA A 82 -7.35 -7.30 1.32
C ALA A 82 -6.77 -6.20 2.23
N ILE A 83 -7.62 -5.33 2.79
CA ILE A 83 -7.22 -4.27 3.72
C ILE A 83 -7.14 -4.87 5.13
N LYS A 84 -6.00 -4.73 5.81
CA LYS A 84 -5.85 -5.19 7.19
C LYS A 84 -6.93 -4.59 8.10
N ASN A 85 -7.45 -5.40 9.01
CA ASN A 85 -8.48 -5.06 10.00
C ASN A 85 -9.87 -4.73 9.44
N VAL A 86 -10.13 -4.95 8.15
CA VAL A 86 -11.47 -4.81 7.57
C VAL A 86 -12.13 -6.19 7.51
N GLY A 87 -13.22 -6.36 8.26
CA GLY A 87 -13.94 -7.63 8.36
C GLY A 87 -14.94 -7.87 7.22
N GLN A 88 -15.26 -9.14 6.97
CA GLN A 88 -16.17 -9.54 5.90
C GLN A 88 -17.56 -8.94 6.03
N ASN A 89 -18.14 -8.93 7.22
CA ASN A 89 -19.46 -8.36 7.46
C ASN A 89 -19.52 -6.86 7.07
N VAL A 90 -18.46 -6.09 7.36
CA VAL A 90 -18.37 -4.67 7.00
C VAL A 90 -18.38 -4.51 5.49
N VAL A 91 -17.58 -5.30 4.78
CA VAL A 91 -17.49 -5.27 3.32
C VAL A 91 -18.82 -5.66 2.67
N GLU A 92 -19.47 -6.72 3.16
CA GLU A 92 -20.76 -7.16 2.63
C GLU A 92 -21.84 -6.11 2.86
N SER A 93 -21.89 -5.48 4.04
CA SER A 93 -22.82 -4.38 4.30
C SER A 93 -22.58 -3.18 3.37
N ILE A 94 -21.33 -2.82 3.11
CA ILE A 94 -20.97 -1.73 2.19
C ILE A 94 -21.46 -2.03 0.76
N ILE A 95 -21.15 -3.22 0.26
CA ILE A 95 -21.49 -3.61 -1.11
C ILE A 95 -23.01 -3.71 -1.28
N ARG A 96 -23.71 -4.36 -0.33
CA ARG A 96 -25.16 -4.48 -0.37
C ARG A 96 -25.86 -3.13 -0.40
N GLU A 97 -25.49 -2.22 0.51
CA GLU A 97 -26.09 -0.88 0.55
C GLU A 97 -25.81 -0.08 -0.73
N ARG A 98 -24.62 -0.25 -1.32
CA ARG A 98 -24.26 0.40 -2.59
C ARG A 98 -25.04 -0.17 -3.78
N GLU A 99 -25.26 -1.47 -3.82
CA GLU A 99 -26.04 -2.14 -4.88
C GLU A 99 -27.53 -1.79 -4.79
N GLU A 100 -28.09 -1.72 -3.58
CA GLU A 100 -29.50 -1.40 -3.37
C GLU A 100 -29.83 0.10 -3.53
N ARG A 101 -28.93 0.99 -3.09
CA ARG A 101 -29.20 2.44 -2.98
C ARG A 101 -28.27 3.32 -3.83
N GLY A 102 -27.37 2.72 -4.59
CA GLY A 102 -26.38 3.42 -5.40
C GLY A 102 -25.20 3.98 -4.58
N PRO A 103 -24.33 4.79 -5.22
CA PRO A 103 -23.08 5.26 -4.62
C PRO A 103 -23.31 6.15 -3.39
N PHE A 104 -22.35 6.09 -2.45
CA PHE A 104 -22.26 6.97 -1.30
C PHE A 104 -21.81 8.36 -1.75
N ARG A 105 -22.57 9.39 -1.35
CA ARG A 105 -22.33 10.78 -1.78
C ARG A 105 -21.56 11.61 -0.76
N SER A 106 -21.60 11.23 0.51
CA SER A 106 -20.92 11.93 1.59
C SER A 106 -20.68 10.98 2.77
N ILE A 107 -19.89 11.43 3.74
CA ILE A 107 -19.71 10.66 4.98
C ILE A 107 -21.03 10.48 5.74
N SER A 108 -21.88 11.52 5.82
CA SER A 108 -23.20 11.44 6.45
C SER A 108 -24.09 10.39 5.79
N ASP A 109 -24.02 10.31 4.45
CA ASP A 109 -24.73 9.34 3.65
C ASP A 109 -24.25 7.90 3.94
N PHE A 110 -22.93 7.69 4.00
CA PHE A 110 -22.34 6.42 4.42
C PHE A 110 -22.79 6.00 5.83
N VAL A 111 -22.69 6.92 6.80
CA VAL A 111 -23.03 6.71 8.21
C VAL A 111 -24.52 6.39 8.40
N SER A 112 -25.40 6.99 7.61
CA SER A 112 -26.86 6.71 7.68
C SER A 112 -27.30 5.45 6.94
N ARG A 113 -26.43 4.83 6.11
CA ARG A 113 -26.74 3.62 5.32
C ARG A 113 -26.11 2.33 5.85
N ILE A 114 -24.92 2.39 6.45
CA ILE A 114 -24.26 1.20 7.00
C ILE A 114 -24.88 0.72 8.32
N ASP A 115 -24.99 -0.59 8.49
CA ASP A 115 -25.46 -1.20 9.72
C ASP A 115 -24.49 -0.95 10.88
N GLY A 116 -25.02 -0.45 12.00
CA GLY A 116 -24.21 -0.01 13.13
C GLY A 116 -23.71 -1.11 14.04
N ASP A 117 -24.30 -2.30 13.93
CA ASP A 117 -23.80 -3.48 14.64
C ASP A 117 -22.55 -4.06 13.96
N VAL A 118 -22.32 -3.69 12.69
CA VAL A 118 -21.23 -4.22 11.85
C VAL A 118 -20.02 -3.27 11.84
N LEU A 119 -20.25 -1.97 11.83
CA LEU A 119 -19.17 -0.97 11.75
C LEU A 119 -18.50 -0.74 13.12
N ASN A 120 -17.25 -1.17 13.25
CA ASN A 120 -16.44 -0.95 14.44
C ASN A 120 -15.32 0.09 14.20
N LYS A 121 -14.77 0.61 15.30
CA LYS A 121 -13.70 1.64 15.29
C LYS A 121 -12.49 1.22 14.46
N LYS A 122 -11.97 0.01 14.68
CA LYS A 122 -10.75 -0.48 14.02
C LYS A 122 -10.93 -0.59 12.50
N SER A 123 -12.07 -1.11 12.05
CA SER A 123 -12.39 -1.21 10.63
C SER A 123 -12.60 0.16 10.00
N LEU A 124 -13.32 1.08 10.67
CA LEU A 124 -13.52 2.44 10.15
C LEU A 124 -12.20 3.21 10.01
N GLU A 125 -11.34 3.18 11.03
CA GLU A 125 -10.00 3.79 10.95
C GLU A 125 -9.18 3.20 9.81
N SER A 126 -9.24 1.88 9.61
CA SER A 126 -8.50 1.21 8.55
C SER A 126 -9.04 1.57 7.16
N LEU A 127 -10.36 1.67 6.97
CA LEU A 127 -10.98 2.15 5.73
C LEU A 127 -10.55 3.59 5.40
N ILE A 128 -10.54 4.49 6.40
CA ILE A 128 -10.10 5.88 6.22
C ILE A 128 -8.61 5.91 5.85
N LYS A 129 -7.75 5.26 6.64
CA LYS A 129 -6.29 5.25 6.46
C LYS A 129 -5.86 4.63 5.13
N ALA A 130 -6.57 3.60 4.67
CA ALA A 130 -6.37 2.94 3.38
C ALA A 130 -6.87 3.76 2.18
N GLY A 131 -7.55 4.89 2.40
CA GLY A 131 -8.05 5.76 1.34
C GLY A 131 -9.40 5.36 0.75
N VAL A 132 -10.10 4.38 1.34
CA VAL A 132 -11.40 3.91 0.84
C VAL A 132 -12.43 5.04 0.84
N LEU A 133 -12.34 5.95 1.82
CA LEU A 133 -13.27 7.06 2.01
C LEU A 133 -12.73 8.40 1.47
N ASP A 134 -11.65 8.41 0.69
CA ASP A 134 -11.04 9.65 0.17
C ASP A 134 -12.01 10.46 -0.71
N SER A 135 -12.95 9.79 -1.39
CA SER A 135 -14.02 10.43 -2.16
C SER A 135 -15.09 11.09 -1.29
N LEU A 136 -15.14 10.79 0.01
CA LEU A 136 -16.15 11.29 0.96
C LEU A 136 -15.61 12.34 1.95
N GLY A 137 -14.28 12.50 2.06
CA GLY A 137 -13.68 13.49 2.93
C GLY A 137 -12.17 13.33 3.12
N GLU A 138 -11.55 14.33 3.76
CA GLU A 138 -10.12 14.31 4.09
C GLU A 138 -9.85 13.35 5.27
N ARG A 139 -8.81 12.51 5.12
CA ARG A 139 -8.51 11.41 6.06
C ARG A 139 -8.37 11.86 7.52
N ASN A 140 -7.65 12.95 7.79
CA ASN A 140 -7.43 13.38 9.18
C ASN A 140 -8.71 13.90 9.85
N ARG A 141 -9.54 14.64 9.12
CA ARG A 141 -10.85 15.08 9.60
C ARG A 141 -11.77 13.89 9.89
N LEU A 142 -11.76 12.90 9.01
CA LEU A 142 -12.52 11.66 9.21
C LEU A 142 -12.00 10.89 10.44
N LEU A 143 -10.68 10.77 10.60
CA LEU A 143 -10.05 10.10 11.74
C LEU A 143 -10.36 10.80 13.07
N ALA A 144 -10.25 12.13 13.12
CA ALA A 144 -10.61 12.92 14.29
C ALA A 144 -12.10 12.75 14.66
N SER A 145 -12.94 12.42 13.68
CA SER A 145 -14.39 12.27 13.85
C SER A 145 -14.85 10.82 14.07
N VAL A 146 -13.95 9.83 14.18
CA VAL A 146 -14.33 8.40 14.21
C VAL A 146 -15.31 8.07 15.34
N GLU A 147 -15.05 8.54 16.56
CA GLU A 147 -15.95 8.27 17.71
C GLU A 147 -17.34 8.86 17.47
N LYS A 148 -17.38 10.11 17.01
CA LYS A 148 -18.62 10.81 16.68
C LYS A 148 -19.41 10.09 15.59
N ILE A 149 -18.72 9.66 14.53
CA ILE A 149 -19.29 8.87 13.43
C ILE A 149 -19.99 7.61 13.97
N LEU A 150 -19.31 6.85 14.84
CA LEU A 150 -19.83 5.59 15.38
C LEU A 150 -21.03 5.81 16.31
N ILE A 151 -20.97 6.83 17.16
CA ILE A 151 -22.08 7.18 18.06
C ILE A 151 -23.31 7.55 17.24
N THR A 152 -23.17 8.47 16.28
CA THR A 152 -24.27 8.92 15.42
C THR A 152 -24.86 7.76 14.61
N ASN A 153 -24.02 6.89 14.05
CA ASN A 153 -24.47 5.70 13.33
C ASN A 153 -25.34 4.78 14.22
N ARG A 154 -24.91 4.49 15.45
CA ARG A 154 -25.68 3.65 16.40
C ARG A 154 -27.00 4.31 16.82
N GLU A 155 -27.00 5.61 17.05
CA GLU A 155 -28.21 6.36 17.40
C GLU A 155 -29.25 6.30 16.28
N ILE A 156 -28.84 6.54 15.03
CA ILE A 156 -29.71 6.44 13.85
C ILE A 156 -30.34 5.04 13.78
N ARG A 157 -29.54 3.99 13.91
CA ARG A 157 -30.03 2.60 13.84
C ARG A 157 -30.96 2.23 14.98
N ARG A 158 -30.68 2.69 16.20
CA ARG A 158 -31.57 2.49 17.35
C ARG A 158 -32.94 3.12 17.10
N LEU A 159 -32.98 4.32 16.54
CA LEU A 159 -34.22 5.05 16.29
C LEU A 159 -35.03 4.43 15.14
N GLU A 160 -34.36 3.95 14.09
CA GLU A 160 -35.03 3.21 13.01
C GLU A 160 -35.63 1.89 13.47
N LYS A 161 -34.92 1.13 14.32
CA LYS A 161 -35.40 -0.14 14.89
C LYS A 161 -36.61 0.07 15.81
N ASN A 162 -36.66 1.19 16.54
CA ASN A 162 -37.74 1.52 17.47
C ASN A 162 -39.00 2.10 16.80
N GLY A 163 -39.08 2.16 15.46
CA GLY A 163 -40.31 2.52 14.74
C GLY A 163 -40.72 4.00 14.78
N GLN A 164 -39.92 4.90 15.35
CA GLN A 164 -40.17 6.35 15.38
C GLN A 164 -39.84 7.03 14.04
N LYS A 165 -40.40 6.55 12.93
CA LYS A 165 -40.08 7.04 11.58
C LYS A 165 -40.78 8.36 11.18
N ASN A 166 -41.90 8.74 11.81
CA ASN A 166 -42.85 9.65 11.14
C ASN A 166 -42.90 11.11 11.62
N LEU A 167 -42.51 11.47 12.85
CA LEU A 167 -42.60 12.88 13.30
C LEU A 167 -41.27 13.65 13.19
N PHE A 168 -40.14 12.94 13.10
CA PHE A 168 -38.79 13.52 13.04
C PHE A 168 -38.03 13.15 11.76
N GLY A 169 -38.59 12.32 10.86
CA GLY A 169 -37.92 11.82 9.65
C GLY A 169 -37.33 12.91 8.73
N ARG A 170 -38.01 14.06 8.61
CA ARG A 170 -37.49 15.24 7.89
C ARG A 170 -36.41 16.01 8.67
N SER A 171 -36.49 16.00 10.01
CA SER A 171 -35.45 16.58 10.87
C SER A 171 -34.21 15.69 10.96
N PHE A 172 -34.33 14.38 10.70
CA PHE A 172 -33.22 13.42 10.71
C PHE A 172 -32.24 13.59 9.54
N HIS A 173 -32.73 13.94 8.35
CA HIS A 173 -31.84 14.29 7.24
C HIS A 173 -31.01 15.55 7.57
N SER A 174 -31.57 16.49 8.33
CA SER A 174 -30.84 17.63 8.89
C SER A 174 -29.99 17.28 10.13
N ALA A 175 -30.35 16.26 10.92
CA ALA A 175 -29.56 15.79 12.07
C ALA A 175 -28.36 14.92 11.67
N CYS A 176 -28.40 14.30 10.48
CA CYS A 176 -27.25 13.59 9.89
C CYS A 176 -26.14 14.53 9.40
N ASN A 177 -26.38 15.85 9.38
CA ASN A 177 -25.33 16.85 9.19
C ASN A 177 -24.55 17.04 10.50
N PHE A 178 -23.93 15.99 11.01
CA PHE A 178 -22.93 16.16 12.05
C PHE A 178 -21.68 16.76 11.39
N LYS A 179 -21.24 17.92 11.89
CA LYS A 179 -20.02 18.56 11.40
C LYS A 179 -18.83 17.68 11.80
N LEU A 180 -18.00 17.31 10.83
CA LEU A 180 -16.71 16.68 11.10
C LEU A 180 -15.87 17.59 12.00
N GLU A 181 -15.08 16.99 12.88
CA GLU A 181 -14.06 17.69 13.64
C GLU A 181 -13.08 18.38 12.68
N ASP A 182 -12.76 19.63 12.98
CA ASP A 182 -11.78 20.38 12.20
C ASP A 182 -10.38 19.83 12.53
N ALA A 183 -9.71 19.31 11.52
CA ALA A 183 -8.35 18.82 11.60
C ALA A 183 -7.53 19.36 10.43
N LYS A 184 -6.23 19.54 10.66
CA LYS A 184 -5.27 19.86 9.60
C LYS A 184 -5.15 18.66 8.65
N PRO A 185 -5.01 18.86 7.34
CA PRO A 185 -4.74 17.76 6.42
C PRO A 185 -3.54 16.94 6.88
N ILE A 186 -3.65 15.62 6.81
CA ILE A 186 -2.56 14.72 7.18
C ILE A 186 -1.38 14.88 6.21
N SER A 187 -0.15 14.76 6.71
CA SER A 187 1.04 14.81 5.88
C SER A 187 1.09 13.63 4.89
N LEU A 188 1.72 13.83 3.72
CA LEU A 188 1.90 12.75 2.75
C LEU A 188 2.68 11.57 3.36
N GLN A 189 3.72 11.85 4.14
CA GLN A 189 4.53 10.81 4.78
C GLN A 189 3.69 9.89 5.67
N GLU A 190 2.82 10.45 6.51
CA GLU A 190 1.92 9.67 7.35
C GLU A 190 0.92 8.85 6.53
N LYS A 191 0.38 9.40 5.42
CA LYS A 191 -0.47 8.63 4.50
C LYS A 191 0.27 7.43 3.93
N LEU A 192 1.50 7.62 3.49
CA LEU A 192 2.31 6.55 2.90
C LEU A 192 2.65 5.45 3.92
N ILE A 193 2.90 5.82 5.17
CA ILE A 193 3.10 4.86 6.28
C ILE A 193 1.85 3.99 6.45
N TRP A 194 0.67 4.61 6.52
CA TRP A 194 -0.59 3.87 6.67
C TRP A 194 -0.91 2.97 5.49
N GLU A 195 -0.69 3.43 4.27
CA GLU A 195 -0.89 2.63 3.06
C GLU A 195 0.05 1.43 3.06
N LYS A 196 1.32 1.62 3.42
CA LYS A 196 2.27 0.51 3.54
C LYS A 196 1.85 -0.49 4.61
N GLU A 197 1.39 -0.01 5.76
CA GLU A 197 0.97 -0.86 6.88
C GLU A 197 -0.29 -1.68 6.53
N LEU A 198 -1.33 -1.03 6.00
CA LEU A 198 -2.66 -1.58 5.82
C LEU A 198 -2.88 -2.28 4.48
N LEU A 199 -2.22 -1.81 3.42
CA LEU A 199 -2.33 -2.33 2.07
C LEU A 199 -1.09 -3.13 1.65
N GLY A 200 0.07 -2.86 2.26
CA GLY A 200 1.36 -3.46 1.87
C GLY A 200 2.12 -2.68 0.80
N LEU A 201 1.56 -1.57 0.30
CA LEU A 201 2.13 -0.76 -0.78
C LEU A 201 1.86 0.72 -0.60
N TYR A 202 2.58 1.55 -1.35
CA TYR A 202 2.31 2.98 -1.45
C TYR A 202 1.34 3.24 -2.60
N VAL A 203 0.24 3.94 -2.32
CA VAL A 203 -0.86 4.16 -3.26
C VAL A 203 -0.93 5.63 -3.69
N SER A 204 -0.74 6.55 -2.74
CA SER A 204 -0.82 7.99 -2.99
C SER A 204 0.36 8.55 -3.78
N ALA A 205 1.58 8.07 -3.51
CA ALA A 205 2.82 8.51 -4.15
C ALA A 205 3.95 7.54 -3.84
N HIS A 206 5.04 7.54 -4.62
CA HIS A 206 6.25 6.83 -4.20
C HIS A 206 6.97 7.65 -3.12
N PRO A 207 7.51 7.06 -2.03
CA PRO A 207 8.20 7.82 -0.98
C PRO A 207 9.34 8.71 -1.48
N LEU A 208 10.02 8.27 -2.54
CA LEU A 208 11.12 9.02 -3.17
C LEU A 208 10.67 10.20 -4.02
N GLU A 209 9.38 10.36 -4.27
CA GLU A 209 8.85 11.42 -5.12
C GLU A 209 9.20 12.80 -4.56
N ASN A 210 9.12 12.98 -3.24
CA ASN A 210 9.53 14.21 -2.54
C ASN A 210 11.05 14.47 -2.64
N PHE A 211 11.83 13.42 -2.83
CA PHE A 211 13.29 13.48 -2.87
C PHE A 211 13.85 13.48 -4.30
N LYS A 212 12.98 13.43 -5.33
CA LYS A 212 13.37 13.49 -6.75
C LYS A 212 14.36 14.60 -7.03
N ASN A 213 14.10 15.82 -6.54
CA ASN A 213 14.97 16.97 -6.80
C ASN A 213 16.32 16.87 -6.10
N ILE A 214 16.37 16.29 -4.90
CA ILE A 214 17.61 16.08 -4.15
C ILE A 214 18.46 15.01 -4.83
N LEU A 215 17.81 13.97 -5.35
CA LEU A 215 18.46 12.80 -5.96
C LEU A 215 18.90 13.03 -7.41
N LYS A 216 18.12 13.76 -8.22
CA LYS A 216 18.26 13.85 -9.69
C LYS A 216 19.67 14.15 -10.20
N ASN A 217 20.45 14.95 -9.47
CA ASN A 217 21.81 15.35 -9.88
C ASN A 217 22.91 14.73 -9.01
N LYS A 218 22.55 13.90 -8.02
CA LYS A 218 23.49 13.33 -7.05
C LYS A 218 23.65 11.82 -7.18
N VAL A 219 22.72 11.15 -7.85
CA VAL A 219 22.68 9.69 -7.91
C VAL A 219 22.43 9.20 -9.33
N LEU A 220 22.96 8.01 -9.62
CA LEU A 220 22.67 7.27 -10.83
C LEU A 220 21.34 6.49 -10.64
N PRO A 221 20.41 6.53 -11.60
CA PRO A 221 19.22 5.69 -11.57
C PRO A 221 19.59 4.20 -11.55
N ILE A 222 18.90 3.41 -10.73
CA ILE A 222 19.20 1.98 -10.54
C ILE A 222 19.08 1.21 -11.86
N LYS A 223 18.10 1.57 -12.69
CA LYS A 223 17.87 0.95 -14.00
C LYS A 223 19.05 1.08 -14.98
N GLU A 224 19.91 2.09 -14.81
CA GLU A 224 21.10 2.28 -15.66
C GLU A 224 22.28 1.39 -15.23
N ILE A 225 22.17 0.74 -14.06
CA ILE A 225 23.22 -0.12 -13.53
C ILE A 225 23.24 -1.43 -14.31
N SER A 226 24.35 -1.64 -15.01
CA SER A 226 24.59 -2.80 -15.86
C SER A 226 26.03 -3.25 -15.76
N GLU A 227 26.35 -4.33 -16.45
CA GLU A 227 27.71 -4.92 -16.52
C GLU A 227 28.78 -3.90 -16.97
N ARG A 228 28.39 -2.84 -17.70
CA ARG A 228 29.30 -1.77 -18.14
C ARG A 228 29.89 -0.97 -16.98
N LEU A 229 29.22 -0.97 -15.83
CA LEU A 229 29.64 -0.23 -14.63
C LEU A 229 30.38 -1.11 -13.62
N TRP A 230 30.66 -2.37 -13.96
CA TRP A 230 31.41 -3.30 -13.12
C TRP A 230 32.73 -2.72 -12.62
N GLY A 231 32.94 -2.78 -11.30
CA GLY A 231 34.13 -2.24 -10.63
C GLY A 231 34.13 -0.71 -10.47
N GLN A 232 33.23 0.00 -11.15
CA GLN A 232 33.09 1.45 -10.99
C GLN A 232 32.46 1.78 -9.66
N ARG A 233 32.89 2.91 -9.09
CA ARG A 233 32.29 3.49 -7.90
C ARG A 233 31.12 4.38 -8.31
N ILE A 234 29.94 4.05 -7.84
CA ILE A 234 28.70 4.75 -8.16
C ILE A 234 28.01 5.22 -6.88
N LYS A 235 27.07 6.14 -7.05
CA LYS A 235 26.21 6.63 -5.98
C LYS A 235 24.76 6.43 -6.40
N ILE A 236 23.98 5.77 -5.56
CA ILE A 236 22.55 5.50 -5.78
C ILE A 236 21.73 6.14 -4.66
N GLY A 237 20.46 6.39 -4.91
CA GLY A 237 19.54 6.88 -3.89
C GLY A 237 18.22 6.13 -3.96
N GLY A 238 17.69 5.74 -2.82
CA GLY A 238 16.47 4.95 -2.78
C GLY A 238 15.93 4.72 -1.38
N ILE A 239 14.82 3.99 -1.31
CA ILE A 239 14.24 3.53 -0.05
C ILE A 239 14.74 2.13 0.25
N ILE A 240 15.09 1.87 1.51
CA ILE A 240 15.40 0.51 1.96
C ILE A 240 14.10 -0.29 2.04
N SER A 241 13.90 -1.20 1.09
CA SER A 241 12.69 -2.02 0.97
C SER A 241 12.77 -3.36 1.70
N GLY A 242 13.97 -3.77 2.12
CA GLY A 242 14.15 -4.97 2.92
C GLY A 242 15.59 -5.19 3.36
N ILE A 243 15.78 -5.82 4.51
CA ILE A 243 17.10 -6.13 5.06
C ILE A 243 17.19 -7.62 5.43
N LYS A 244 18.20 -8.30 4.89
CA LYS A 244 18.55 -9.67 5.30
C LYS A 244 19.89 -9.67 6.01
N LYS A 245 19.88 -9.95 7.31
CA LYS A 245 21.09 -10.10 8.13
C LYS A 245 21.62 -11.53 8.03
N ILE A 246 22.93 -11.67 7.80
CA ILE A 246 23.63 -12.95 7.89
C ILE A 246 24.88 -12.81 8.76
N ILE A 247 25.33 -13.92 9.35
CA ILE A 247 26.58 -13.98 10.10
C ILE A 247 27.66 -14.52 9.17
N THR A 248 28.75 -13.77 9.04
CA THR A 248 29.92 -14.19 8.25
C THR A 248 30.65 -15.35 8.93
N ARG A 249 31.54 -16.03 8.20
CA ARG A 249 32.39 -17.09 8.77
C ARG A 249 33.22 -16.63 9.99
N ASN A 250 33.49 -15.32 10.07
CA ASN A 250 34.25 -14.71 11.15
C ASN A 250 33.35 -14.24 12.32
N GLY A 251 32.09 -14.64 12.35
CA GLY A 251 31.14 -14.31 13.43
C GLY A 251 30.55 -12.89 13.38
N LYS A 252 31.02 -12.03 12.46
CA LYS A 252 30.52 -10.65 12.33
C LYS A 252 29.27 -10.55 11.45
N PRO A 253 28.34 -9.63 11.74
CA PRO A 253 27.12 -9.46 10.95
C PRO A 253 27.39 -8.77 9.60
N MET A 254 26.76 -9.27 8.54
CA MET A 254 26.74 -8.67 7.20
C MET A 254 25.27 -8.53 6.75
N LEU A 255 24.94 -7.47 6.01
CA LEU A 255 23.57 -7.25 5.52
C LEU A 255 23.52 -7.33 4.00
N PHE A 256 22.46 -7.97 3.49
CA PHE A 256 21.96 -7.75 2.14
C PHE A 256 20.75 -6.82 2.23
N VAL A 257 20.91 -5.62 1.71
CA VAL A 257 19.91 -4.54 1.78
C VAL A 257 19.33 -4.36 0.40
N LYS A 258 18.00 -4.45 0.27
CA LYS A 258 17.32 -4.13 -0.99
C LYS A 258 16.98 -2.65 -1.01
N VAL A 259 17.46 -1.96 -2.04
CA VAL A 259 17.24 -0.53 -2.25
C VAL A 259 16.41 -0.37 -3.51
N GLU A 260 15.31 0.35 -3.41
CA GLU A 260 14.39 0.61 -4.51
C GLU A 260 14.40 2.11 -4.82
N ASP A 261 14.52 2.46 -6.10
CA ASP A 261 14.29 3.81 -6.60
C ASP A 261 12.88 3.92 -7.22
N LEU A 262 12.62 4.94 -8.05
CA LEU A 262 11.31 5.10 -8.69
C LEU A 262 11.04 4.10 -9.83
N GLU A 263 12.11 3.51 -10.38
CA GLU A 263 12.08 2.72 -11.60
C GLU A 263 12.48 1.25 -11.38
N ASP A 264 13.46 0.98 -10.52
CA ASP A 264 14.01 -0.36 -10.30
C ASP A 264 14.57 -0.55 -8.88
N LYS A 265 15.08 -1.75 -8.60
CA LYS A 265 15.64 -2.14 -7.31
C LYS A 265 16.94 -2.90 -7.47
N ILE A 266 17.85 -2.72 -6.52
CA ILE A 266 19.15 -3.40 -6.49
C ILE A 266 19.47 -3.90 -5.08
N GLU A 267 20.25 -4.98 -5.03
CA GLU A 267 20.78 -5.50 -3.78
C GLU A 267 22.13 -4.85 -3.47
N VAL A 268 22.25 -4.35 -2.24
CA VAL A 268 23.45 -3.73 -1.68
C VAL A 268 24.00 -4.61 -0.57
N VAL A 269 25.26 -5.01 -0.70
CA VAL A 269 25.99 -5.79 0.29
C VAL A 269 26.70 -4.84 1.25
N VAL A 270 26.44 -5.00 2.54
CA VAL A 270 26.97 -4.13 3.60
C VAL A 270 27.80 -4.96 4.57
N PHE A 271 29.10 -4.71 4.58
CA PHE A 271 30.06 -5.39 5.45
C PHE A 271 30.02 -4.83 6.89
N PRO A 272 30.47 -5.63 7.90
CA PRO A 272 30.40 -5.27 9.32
C PRO A 272 30.90 -3.85 9.64
N ASN A 273 32.04 -3.45 9.07
CA ASN A 273 32.63 -2.14 9.35
C ASN A 273 31.70 -0.97 9.01
N ILE A 274 30.91 -1.09 7.93
CA ILE A 274 29.96 -0.04 7.52
C ILE A 274 28.74 0.00 8.44
N ILE A 275 28.31 -1.16 8.94
CA ILE A 275 27.21 -1.28 9.91
C ILE A 275 27.62 -0.62 11.23
N GLU A 276 28.82 -0.91 11.71
CA GLU A 276 29.37 -0.36 12.96
C GLU A 276 29.50 1.18 12.89
N GLN A 277 29.86 1.73 11.72
CA GLN A 277 29.94 3.18 11.49
C GLN A 277 28.57 3.87 11.41
N ASN A 278 27.52 3.16 10.95
CA ASN A 278 26.20 3.74 10.69
C ASN A 278 25.07 2.86 11.27
N PRO A 279 24.99 2.70 12.61
CA PRO A 279 24.12 1.71 13.25
C PRO A 279 22.62 1.99 13.05
N THR A 280 22.24 3.25 12.81
CA THR A 280 20.84 3.67 12.64
C THR A 280 20.41 3.78 11.17
N ALA A 281 21.35 3.80 10.22
CA ALA A 281 21.02 4.06 8.81
C ALA A 281 20.34 2.85 8.13
N PHE A 282 20.67 1.63 8.56
CA PHE A 282 20.13 0.40 7.99
C PHE A 282 18.82 -0.03 8.64
N GLN A 283 17.74 0.67 8.30
CA GLN A 283 16.38 0.33 8.72
C GLN A 283 15.43 0.38 7.53
N GLU A 284 14.45 -0.52 7.51
CA GLU A 284 13.43 -0.51 6.46
C GLU A 284 12.65 0.81 6.43
N ASN A 285 12.25 1.21 5.23
CA ASN A 285 11.56 2.46 4.92
C ASN A 285 12.40 3.75 5.05
N LYS A 286 13.68 3.67 5.44
CA LYS A 286 14.58 4.83 5.39
C LYS A 286 14.95 5.18 3.96
N ILE A 287 15.00 6.47 3.68
CA ILE A 287 15.46 7.02 2.40
C ILE A 287 16.93 7.33 2.55
N VAL A 288 17.75 6.72 1.70
CA VAL A 288 19.20 6.71 1.85
C VAL A 288 19.88 6.99 0.53
N MET A 289 21.07 7.58 0.62
CA MET A 289 22.03 7.69 -0.47
C MET A 289 23.19 6.77 -0.16
N ILE A 290 23.50 5.85 -1.08
CA ILE A 290 24.54 4.85 -0.90
C ILE A 290 25.61 5.08 -1.95
N THR A 291 26.86 5.15 -1.50
CA THR A 291 28.03 5.12 -2.38
C THR A 291 28.66 3.74 -2.27
N GLY A 292 29.01 3.14 -3.40
CA GLY A 292 29.59 1.81 -3.41
C GLY A 292 30.14 1.42 -4.77
N ARG A 293 30.72 0.23 -4.85
CA ARG A 293 31.26 -0.32 -6.09
C ARG A 293 30.36 -1.40 -6.65
N VAL A 294 30.15 -1.40 -7.97
CA VAL A 294 29.38 -2.47 -8.63
C VAL A 294 30.21 -3.76 -8.62
N ASP A 295 29.68 -4.80 -8.00
CA ASP A 295 30.32 -6.11 -7.91
C ASP A 295 30.35 -6.79 -9.29
N GLN A 296 31.44 -7.48 -9.57
CA GLN A 296 31.71 -8.14 -10.85
C GLN A 296 31.50 -9.66 -10.78
N LYS A 297 31.27 -10.21 -9.57
CA LYS A 297 31.30 -11.66 -9.35
C LYS A 297 30.00 -12.38 -9.71
N ASP A 298 28.88 -11.68 -9.71
CA ASP A 298 27.55 -12.25 -9.92
C ASP A 298 26.97 -11.82 -11.27
N GLN A 299 26.16 -12.70 -11.90
CA GLN A 299 25.42 -12.39 -13.14
C GLN A 299 24.40 -11.25 -12.97
N VAL A 300 23.94 -11.02 -11.73
CA VAL A 300 23.05 -9.90 -11.39
C VAL A 300 23.89 -8.84 -10.70
N PRO A 301 23.93 -7.59 -11.21
CA PRO A 301 24.75 -6.54 -10.62
C PRO A 301 24.29 -6.25 -9.18
N LYS A 302 25.26 -6.24 -8.27
CA LYS A 302 25.10 -5.86 -6.86
C LYS A 302 26.02 -4.70 -6.55
N ILE A 303 25.74 -3.97 -5.48
CA ILE A 303 26.62 -2.90 -5.01
C ILE A 303 27.25 -3.32 -3.69
N ILE A 304 28.57 -3.23 -3.60
CA ILE A 304 29.30 -3.32 -2.33
C ILE A 304 29.32 -1.91 -1.72
N CYS A 305 28.68 -1.75 -0.57
CA CYS A 305 28.53 -0.47 0.10
C CYS A 305 29.87 0.02 0.67
N ASP A 306 30.27 1.24 0.28
CA ASP A 306 31.39 1.98 0.87
C ASP A 306 30.91 2.96 1.95
N SER A 307 29.77 3.63 1.72
CA SER A 307 29.17 4.57 2.67
C SER A 307 27.67 4.72 2.45
N ILE A 308 26.97 5.13 3.51
CA ILE A 308 25.52 5.38 3.51
C ILE A 308 25.24 6.71 4.21
N GLU A 309 24.30 7.47 3.65
CA GLU A 309 23.80 8.72 4.24
C GLU A 309 22.26 8.65 4.26
N GLU A 310 21.64 8.86 5.42
CA GLU A 310 20.19 9.00 5.53
C GLU A 310 19.78 10.39 5.03
N ILE A 311 18.81 10.44 4.11
CA ILE A 311 18.26 11.70 3.63
C ILE A 311 17.06 12.04 4.51
N ILE A 312 17.26 12.98 5.43
CA ILE A 312 16.20 13.49 6.28
C ILE A 312 15.60 14.71 5.57
N GLU A 313 14.27 14.76 5.46
CA GLU A 313 13.58 15.95 4.99
C GLU A 313 13.78 17.06 6.04
N GLU A 314 14.47 18.15 5.67
CA GLU A 314 14.50 19.34 6.52
C GLU A 314 13.06 19.83 6.68
N LYS A 315 12.49 19.62 7.88
CA LYS A 315 11.25 20.30 8.26
C LYS A 315 11.54 21.79 8.11
N LYS A 316 11.04 22.42 7.04
CA LYS A 316 10.91 23.87 7.00
C LYS A 316 10.09 24.25 8.24
N GLN A 317 10.77 24.73 9.27
CA GLN A 317 10.13 25.50 10.32
C GLN A 317 9.42 26.64 9.59
N CYS A 318 8.09 26.58 9.52
CA CYS A 318 7.30 27.77 9.26
C CYS A 318 7.56 28.74 10.42
N ASN A 319 8.63 29.52 10.30
CA ASN A 319 8.79 30.76 11.02
C ASN A 319 7.89 31.79 10.33
N ARG A 320 6.69 31.96 10.87
CA ARG A 320 5.92 33.21 11.06
C ARG A 320 4.43 32.90 11.12
#